data_AF-A0A8E3ARS7-F1
#
_entry.id   AF-A0A8E3ARS7-F1
#
_cell.length_a   1.000
_cell.length_b   1.000
_cell.length_c   1.000
_cell.angle_alpha   90.00
_cell.angle_beta   90.00
_cell.angle_gamma   90.00
#
_symmetry.space_group_name_H-M   'P 1'
#
loop_
_entity.id
_entity.type
_entity.pdbx_description
1 polymer ?
#
loop_
_entity_poly.entity_id
_entity_poly.type
_entity_poly.pdbx_seq_one_letter_code
_entity_poly.pdbx_strand_id
1 'polypeptide(L)'
;MLISLHKKATTTPSATTTPAVRAAIQRSQASTAALSRELGINPKTVAKWRKRETVEGRKTRPKEPRSSVLGEAEEAMVVAFRRHTLLPLDDCLYALQPTIPHLTRSALHRCLQRHGISRLPDVEGDNPTPCEYICKIWTSEPDRFIVDPIHQMPGLNT
;
A
#
# COMPACT_ATOMS: atom_id res chain seq x y z
N MET A 1 -32.43 17.74 -10.50
CA MET A 1 -31.96 17.38 -9.15
C MET A 1 -30.49 17.00 -9.24
N LEU A 2 -29.61 17.89 -8.78
CA LEU A 2 -28.15 17.68 -8.76
C LEU A 2 -27.80 16.63 -7.71
N ILE A 3 -27.30 15.47 -8.15
CA ILE A 3 -26.86 14.41 -7.24
C ILE A 3 -25.51 14.85 -6.64
N SER A 4 -25.57 15.52 -5.49
CA SER A 4 -24.39 15.82 -4.68
C SER A 4 -23.84 14.52 -4.07
N LEU A 5 -22.80 13.97 -4.69
CA LEU A 5 -22.09 12.79 -4.20
C LEU A 5 -21.02 13.22 -3.18
N HIS A 6 -21.33 13.09 -1.89
CA HIS A 6 -20.35 13.21 -0.81
C HIS A 6 -19.30 12.09 -0.92
N LYS A 7 -18.02 12.46 -0.85
CA LYS A 7 -16.87 11.56 -0.87
C LYS A 7 -16.77 10.79 0.46
N LYS A 8 -17.20 9.53 0.49
CA LYS A 8 -16.77 8.55 1.49
C LYS A 8 -15.79 7.54 0.87
N ALA A 9 -14.83 7.14 1.68
CA ALA A 9 -13.48 6.67 1.34
C ALA A 9 -13.39 5.29 0.65
N THR A 10 -12.15 5.00 0.21
CA THR A 10 -11.60 3.73 -0.33
C THR A 10 -11.87 3.37 -1.79
N THR A 11 -11.36 4.19 -2.73
CA THR A 11 -10.84 3.75 -4.04
C THR A 11 -9.89 4.85 -4.55
N THR A 12 -8.84 4.48 -5.29
CA THR A 12 -7.81 5.37 -5.85
C THR A 12 -8.36 6.74 -6.32
N PRO A 13 -7.77 7.88 -5.90
CA PRO A 13 -8.34 9.20 -6.12
C PRO A 13 -8.41 9.65 -7.60
N SER A 14 -7.77 8.92 -8.50
CA SER A 14 -7.68 9.24 -9.93
C SER A 14 -8.62 8.41 -10.84
N ALA A 15 -9.41 7.48 -10.28
CA ALA A 15 -10.31 6.67 -11.09
C ALA A 15 -11.61 7.40 -11.45
N THR A 16 -11.83 7.69 -12.75
CA THR A 16 -13.07 8.31 -13.27
C THR A 16 -14.34 7.52 -12.93
N THR A 17 -14.23 6.20 -12.72
CA THR A 17 -15.36 5.34 -12.32
C THR A 17 -15.26 4.97 -10.85
N THR A 18 -15.61 5.90 -9.96
CA THR A 18 -15.68 5.69 -8.50
C THR A 18 -16.86 4.79 -8.11
N PRO A 19 -16.87 4.21 -6.89
CA PRO A 19 -18.02 3.46 -6.38
C PRO A 19 -19.34 4.25 -6.46
N ALA A 20 -19.28 5.55 -6.14
CA ALA A 20 -20.44 6.44 -6.22
C ALA A 20 -21.02 6.54 -7.64
N VAL A 21 -20.15 6.69 -8.65
CA VAL A 21 -20.54 6.72 -10.07
C VAL A 21 -21.14 5.39 -10.51
N ARG A 22 -20.58 4.25 -10.07
CA ARG A 22 -21.10 2.91 -10.41
C ARG A 22 -22.49 2.67 -9.79
N ALA A 23 -22.69 3.09 -8.54
CA ALA A 23 -23.98 3.03 -7.87
C ALA A 23 -25.02 3.94 -8.53
N ALA A 24 -24.61 5.10 -9.05
CA ALA A 24 -25.48 5.96 -9.86
C ALA A 24 -25.89 5.30 -11.18
N ILE A 25 -24.97 4.64 -11.88
CA ILE A 25 -25.23 3.90 -13.12
C ILE A 25 -26.23 2.75 -12.90
N GLN A 26 -26.11 2.01 -11.78
CA GLN A 26 -27.02 0.90 -11.46
C GLN A 26 -28.45 1.35 -11.11
N ARG A 27 -28.60 2.47 -10.40
CA ARG A 27 -29.92 2.99 -9.99
C ARG A 27 -30.66 3.74 -11.08
N SER A 28 -29.93 4.29 -12.06
CA SER A 28 -30.52 5.12 -13.11
C SER A 28 -31.24 4.28 -14.17
N GLN A 29 -32.46 4.69 -14.52
CA GLN A 29 -33.26 4.15 -15.63
C GLN A 29 -32.96 4.83 -16.98
N ALA A 30 -32.08 5.85 -17.00
CA ALA A 30 -31.74 6.58 -18.22
C ALA A 30 -31.05 5.68 -19.27
N SER A 31 -31.06 6.07 -20.54
CA SER A 31 -30.36 5.30 -21.58
C SER A 31 -28.84 5.30 -21.35
N THR A 32 -28.15 4.27 -21.82
CA THR A 32 -26.68 4.17 -21.76
C THR A 32 -26.00 5.38 -22.41
N ALA A 33 -26.57 5.90 -23.49
CA ALA A 33 -26.07 7.07 -24.20
C ALA A 33 -26.23 8.36 -23.38
N ALA A 34 -27.36 8.53 -22.67
CA ALA A 34 -27.58 9.69 -21.80
C ALA A 34 -26.59 9.70 -20.63
N LEU A 35 -26.45 8.57 -19.93
CA LEU A 35 -25.49 8.45 -18.82
C LEU A 35 -24.03 8.61 -19.26
N SER A 36 -23.69 8.12 -20.45
CA SER A 36 -22.36 8.30 -21.01
C SER A 36 -22.02 9.77 -21.23
N ARG A 37 -22.98 10.56 -21.75
CA ARG A 37 -22.83 12.01 -21.97
C ARG A 37 -22.77 12.79 -20.66
N GLU A 38 -23.64 12.46 -19.71
CA GLU A 38 -23.73 13.16 -18.42
C GLU A 38 -22.48 12.94 -17.55
N LEU A 39 -21.96 11.70 -17.53
CA LEU A 39 -20.83 11.33 -16.69
C LEU A 39 -19.47 11.41 -17.40
N GLY A 40 -19.44 11.62 -18.72
CA GLY A 40 -18.22 11.61 -19.53
C GLY A 40 -17.53 10.24 -19.57
N ILE A 41 -18.30 9.15 -19.48
CA ILE A 41 -17.78 7.77 -19.37
C ILE A 41 -18.10 6.99 -20.64
N ASN A 42 -17.17 6.12 -21.08
CA ASN A 42 -17.38 5.24 -22.25
C ASN A 42 -18.70 4.44 -22.12
N PRO A 43 -19.58 4.44 -23.15
CA PRO A 43 -20.84 3.68 -23.14
C PRO A 43 -20.67 2.19 -22.79
N LYS A 44 -19.56 1.57 -23.20
CA LYS A 44 -19.23 0.17 -22.85
C LYS A 44 -19.03 -0.01 -21.34
N THR A 45 -18.45 0.99 -20.68
CA THR A 45 -18.26 1.00 -19.23
C THR A 45 -19.60 1.17 -18.51
N VAL A 46 -20.50 2.02 -19.00
CA VAL A 46 -21.86 2.17 -18.46
C VAL A 46 -22.63 0.85 -18.59
N ALA A 47 -22.63 0.23 -19.77
CA ALA A 47 -23.27 -1.06 -20.00
C ALA A 47 -22.68 -2.18 -19.11
N LYS A 48 -21.35 -2.19 -18.92
CA LYS A 48 -20.64 -3.13 -18.04
C LYS A 48 -21.09 -2.99 -16.58
N TRP A 49 -21.19 -1.77 -16.06
CA TRP A 49 -21.57 -1.55 -14.66
C TRP A 49 -23.06 -1.71 -14.40
N ARG A 50 -23.92 -1.43 -15.38
CA ARG A 50 -25.36 -1.69 -15.28
C ARG A 50 -25.69 -3.18 -15.15
N LYS A 51 -24.90 -4.05 -15.78
CA LYS A 51 -25.07 -5.52 -15.70
C LYS A 51 -24.44 -6.16 -14.45
N ARG A 52 -23.61 -5.42 -13.69
CA ARG A 52 -22.96 -5.97 -12.49
C ARG A 52 -23.89 -5.83 -11.30
N GLU A 53 -23.91 -6.84 -10.44
CA GLU A 53 -24.62 -6.81 -9.16
C GLU A 53 -23.87 -5.96 -8.12
N THR A 54 -22.54 -5.94 -8.18
CA THR A 54 -21.71 -5.25 -7.20
C THR A 54 -21.16 -3.91 -7.71
N VAL A 55 -21.17 -2.92 -6.82
CA VAL A 55 -20.58 -1.58 -7.03
C VAL A 55 -19.04 -1.64 -6.93
N GLU A 56 -18.54 -2.60 -6.16
CA GLU A 56 -17.11 -2.74 -5.91
C GLU A 56 -16.35 -3.30 -7.11
N GLY A 57 -15.11 -2.83 -7.25
CA GLY A 57 -14.19 -3.42 -8.22
C GLY A 57 -13.87 -4.85 -7.81
N ARG A 58 -13.87 -5.79 -8.76
CA ARG A 58 -13.25 -7.09 -8.50
C ARG A 58 -11.80 -6.85 -8.13
N LYS A 59 -11.35 -7.41 -7.00
CA LYS A 59 -9.93 -7.37 -6.63
C LYS A 59 -9.14 -8.08 -7.73
N THR A 60 -8.27 -7.36 -8.43
CA THR A 60 -7.38 -7.91 -9.48
C THR A 60 -6.18 -8.65 -8.89
N ARG A 61 -6.07 -8.72 -7.56
CA ARG A 61 -4.95 -9.40 -6.89
C ARG A 61 -4.99 -10.90 -7.24
N PRO A 62 -3.84 -11.54 -7.53
CA PRO A 62 -3.76 -12.99 -7.59
C PRO A 62 -4.43 -13.62 -6.37
N LYS A 63 -5.28 -14.63 -6.60
CA LYS A 63 -6.03 -15.31 -5.52
C LYS A 63 -5.08 -15.86 -4.46
N GLU A 64 -3.91 -16.30 -4.89
CA GLU A 64 -2.82 -16.74 -4.03
C GLU A 64 -1.57 -15.92 -4.33
N PRO A 65 -1.16 -15.01 -3.44
CA PRO A 65 0.10 -14.30 -3.61
C PRO A 65 1.24 -15.26 -3.27
N ARG A 66 1.70 -16.09 -4.21
CA ARG A 66 2.89 -16.94 -4.02
C ARG A 66 4.13 -16.25 -4.60
N SER A 67 5.30 -16.56 -4.05
CA SER A 67 6.57 -16.22 -4.70
C SER A 67 6.77 -17.17 -5.87
N SER A 68 7.19 -16.68 -7.04
CA SER A 68 7.66 -17.56 -8.12
C SER A 68 9.11 -18.01 -7.92
N VAL A 69 9.81 -17.41 -6.96
CA VAL A 69 11.26 -17.55 -6.74
C VAL A 69 11.58 -18.38 -5.50
N LEU A 70 10.65 -18.47 -4.54
CA LEU A 70 10.84 -19.20 -3.29
C LEU A 70 9.84 -20.35 -3.24
N GLY A 71 10.34 -21.55 -2.98
CA GLY A 71 9.52 -22.72 -2.68
C GLY A 71 8.85 -22.61 -1.29
N GLU A 72 7.87 -23.48 -1.02
CA GLU A 72 7.16 -23.48 0.27
C GLU A 72 8.10 -23.76 1.46
N ALA A 73 9.07 -24.66 1.29
CA ALA A 73 10.07 -24.97 2.31
C ALA A 73 11.03 -23.79 2.57
N GLU A 74 11.49 -23.13 1.52
CA GLU A 74 12.36 -21.95 1.61
C GLU A 74 11.65 -20.77 2.27
N GLU A 75 10.37 -20.57 1.93
CA GLU A 75 9.51 -19.57 2.54
C GLU A 75 9.31 -19.85 4.04
N ALA A 76 9.05 -21.10 4.42
CA ALA A 76 8.97 -21.50 5.83
C ALA A 76 10.27 -21.28 6.59
N MET A 77 11.41 -21.59 5.97
CA MET A 77 12.73 -21.31 6.55
C MET A 77 12.97 -19.82 6.79
N VAL A 78 12.69 -18.98 5.79
CA VAL A 78 12.81 -17.52 5.89
C VAL A 78 11.93 -16.96 7.02
N VAL A 79 10.69 -17.42 7.11
CA VAL A 79 9.73 -16.99 8.15
C VAL A 79 10.18 -17.44 9.54
N ALA A 80 10.59 -18.69 9.69
CA ALA A 80 11.10 -19.21 10.95
C ALA A 80 12.37 -18.45 11.38
N PHE A 81 13.34 -18.29 10.48
CA PHE A 81 14.57 -17.56 10.74
C PHE A 81 14.28 -16.14 11.22
N ARG A 82 13.43 -15.39 10.50
CA ARG A 82 13.07 -14.01 10.87
C ARG A 82 12.39 -13.92 12.23
N ARG A 83 11.54 -14.88 12.59
CA ARG A 83 10.86 -14.91 13.89
C ARG A 83 11.81 -15.22 15.05
N HIS A 84 12.89 -15.96 14.81
CA HIS A 84 13.84 -16.35 15.85
C HIS A 84 14.99 -15.35 16.03
N THR A 85 15.46 -14.72 14.96
CA THR A 85 16.67 -13.89 15.02
C THR A 85 16.39 -12.40 15.14
N LEU A 86 15.19 -11.94 14.75
CA LEU A 86 14.81 -10.51 14.71
C LEU A 86 15.87 -9.61 14.05
N LEU A 87 16.65 -10.17 13.13
CA LEU A 87 17.71 -9.43 12.44
C LEU A 87 17.12 -8.44 11.43
N PRO A 88 17.82 -7.33 11.14
CA PRO A 88 17.55 -6.47 10.00
C PRO A 88 17.44 -7.26 8.68
N LEU A 89 16.72 -6.69 7.71
CA LEU A 89 16.43 -7.37 6.44
C LEU A 89 17.70 -7.84 5.71
N ASP A 90 18.73 -6.99 5.69
CA ASP A 90 19.98 -7.25 4.96
C ASP A 90 20.85 -8.29 5.67
N ASP A 91 20.81 -8.36 7.01
CA ASP A 91 21.49 -9.40 7.79
C ASP A 91 20.80 -10.76 7.64
N CYS A 92 19.47 -10.78 7.60
CA CYS A 92 18.70 -11.97 7.23
C CYS A 92 19.09 -12.50 5.84
N LEU A 93 19.29 -11.60 4.87
CA LEU A 93 19.68 -11.97 3.52
C LEU A 93 21.05 -12.66 3.54
N TYR A 94 22.05 -12.05 4.19
CA TYR A 94 23.40 -12.62 4.27
C TYR A 94 23.43 -13.97 4.97
N ALA A 95 22.69 -14.13 6.08
CA ALA A 95 22.64 -15.37 6.83
C ALA A 95 21.96 -16.53 6.08
N LEU A 96 20.97 -16.24 5.22
CA LEU A 96 20.20 -17.25 4.48
C LEU A 96 20.79 -17.57 3.11
N GLN A 97 21.67 -16.71 2.57
CA GLN A 97 22.28 -16.87 1.25
C GLN A 97 23.07 -18.18 1.07
N PRO A 98 23.79 -18.71 2.08
CA PRO A 98 24.46 -20.02 1.97
C PRO A 98 23.48 -21.17 1.75
N THR A 99 22.25 -21.07 2.26
CA THR A 99 21.23 -22.12 2.15
C THR A 99 20.29 -21.91 0.96
N ILE A 100 20.03 -20.66 0.59
CA ILE A 100 19.16 -20.27 -0.53
C ILE A 100 19.95 -19.29 -1.42
N PRO A 101 20.81 -19.80 -2.33
CA PRO A 101 21.74 -18.95 -3.08
C PRO A 101 21.05 -18.00 -4.07
N HIS A 102 19.83 -18.34 -4.52
CA HIS A 102 18.99 -17.49 -5.39
C HIS A 102 18.10 -16.51 -4.61
N LEU A 103 18.25 -16.43 -3.28
CA LEU A 103 17.50 -15.47 -2.48
C LEU A 103 17.92 -14.05 -2.84
N THR A 104 16.95 -13.25 -3.28
CA THR A 104 17.15 -11.82 -3.52
C THR A 104 16.53 -10.99 -2.42
N ARG A 105 17.08 -9.80 -2.15
CA ARG A 105 16.53 -8.83 -1.20
C ARG A 105 15.03 -8.56 -1.44
N SER A 106 14.62 -8.42 -2.70
CA SER A 106 13.23 -8.18 -3.09
C SER A 106 12.32 -9.39 -2.85
N ALA A 107 12.81 -10.61 -3.11
CA ALA A 107 12.07 -11.84 -2.80
C ALA A 107 11.88 -12.00 -1.28
N LEU A 108 12.95 -11.79 -0.51
CA LEU A 108 12.93 -11.78 0.95
C LEU A 108 11.93 -10.75 1.48
N HIS A 109 12.03 -9.49 1.06
CA HIS A 109 11.14 -8.43 1.50
C HIS A 109 9.66 -8.73 1.19
N ARG A 110 9.34 -9.19 -0.03
CA ARG A 110 7.97 -9.56 -0.41
C ARG A 110 7.44 -10.76 0.37
N CYS A 111 8.29 -11.74 0.67
CA CYS A 111 7.98 -12.87 1.52
C CYS A 111 7.59 -12.38 2.93
N LEU A 112 8.47 -11.61 3.58
CA LEU A 112 8.21 -11.08 4.93
C LEU A 112 6.97 -10.18 4.98
N GLN A 113 6.75 -9.36 3.95
CA GLN A 113 5.58 -8.49 3.86
C GLN A 113 4.27 -9.28 3.73
N ARG A 114 4.28 -10.40 3.00
CA ARG A 114 3.12 -11.29 2.87
C ARG A 114 2.78 -11.97 4.19
N HIS A 115 3.80 -12.31 4.99
CA HIS A 115 3.67 -12.91 6.31
C HIS A 115 3.50 -11.90 7.45
N GLY A 116 3.46 -10.60 7.15
CA GLY A 116 3.25 -9.54 8.15
C GLY A 116 4.43 -9.30 9.10
N ILE A 117 5.62 -9.81 8.79
CA ILE A 117 6.83 -9.76 9.63
C ILE A 117 7.96 -8.91 9.01
N SER A 118 7.61 -8.05 8.05
CA SER A 118 8.57 -7.15 7.40
C SER A 118 9.12 -6.09 8.35
N ARG A 119 8.30 -5.65 9.32
CA ARG A 119 8.74 -4.78 10.41
C ARG A 119 9.20 -5.64 11.57
N LEU A 120 10.37 -5.31 12.12
CA LEU A 120 10.77 -5.85 13.40
C LEU A 120 9.82 -5.29 14.47
N PRO A 121 9.49 -6.06 15.53
CA PRO A 121 8.84 -5.47 16.68
C PRO A 121 9.71 -4.31 17.16
N ASP A 122 9.06 -3.18 17.46
CA ASP A 122 9.75 -2.08 18.11
C ASP A 122 10.29 -2.66 19.42
N VAL A 123 11.61 -2.64 19.57
CA VAL A 123 12.20 -3.04 20.85
C VAL A 123 11.68 -2.00 21.83
N GLU A 124 10.81 -2.39 22.75
CA GLU A 124 10.30 -1.51 23.81
C GLU A 124 11.49 -0.79 24.45
N GLY A 125 11.65 0.45 24.07
CA GLY A 125 12.87 1.22 24.26
C GLY A 125 12.73 2.43 23.36
N ASP A 126 12.29 3.53 23.97
CA ASP A 126 12.10 4.87 23.41
C ASP A 126 13.32 5.37 22.62
N ASN A 127 13.62 4.74 21.49
CA ASN A 127 14.63 5.19 20.55
C ASN A 127 13.89 6.07 19.55
N PRO A 128 13.98 7.41 19.71
CA PRO A 128 13.29 8.30 18.80
C PRO A 128 13.75 8.01 17.37
N THR A 129 12.80 8.00 16.44
CA THR A 129 13.12 7.98 15.02
C THR A 129 14.11 9.11 14.70
N PRO A 130 14.92 9.01 13.62
CA PRO A 130 15.85 10.09 13.28
C PRO A 130 15.18 11.47 13.22
N CYS A 131 13.94 11.54 12.74
CA CYS A 131 13.14 12.77 12.74
C CYS A 131 12.78 13.24 14.16
N GLU A 132 12.27 12.36 15.02
CA GLU A 132 11.94 12.70 16.41
C GLU A 132 13.17 13.10 17.22
N TYR A 133 14.31 12.44 16.99
CA TYR A 133 15.57 12.78 17.63
C TYR A 133 16.01 14.18 17.20
N ILE A 134 15.98 14.48 15.89
CA ILE A 134 16.29 15.79 15.36
C ILE A 134 15.35 16.86 15.94
N CYS A 135 14.04 16.61 16.02
CA CYS A 135 13.07 17.53 16.64
C CYS A 135 13.36 17.76 18.14
N LYS A 136 13.73 16.71 18.87
CA LYS A 136 14.08 16.79 20.30
C LYS A 136 15.35 17.63 20.51
N ILE A 137 16.41 17.39 19.74
CA ILE A 137 17.65 18.16 19.82
C ILE A 137 17.41 19.59 19.34
N TRP A 138 16.60 19.83 18.32
CA TRP A 138 16.24 21.18 17.87
C TRP A 138 15.56 22.00 18.97
N THR A 139 14.71 21.36 19.78
CA THR A 139 14.02 22.03 20.90
C THR A 139 14.96 22.29 22.09
N SER A 140 15.96 21.44 22.29
CA SER A 140 16.83 21.47 23.48
C SER A 140 18.14 22.24 23.25
N GLU A 141 18.71 22.16 22.04
CA GLU A 141 20.03 22.67 21.64
C GLU A 141 20.00 23.17 20.17
N PRO A 142 19.29 24.27 19.86
CA PRO A 142 19.13 24.76 18.49
C PRO A 142 20.45 25.22 17.85
N ASP A 143 21.40 25.73 18.64
CA ASP A 143 22.70 26.23 18.17
C ASP A 143 23.61 25.14 17.58
N ARG A 144 23.24 23.86 17.78
CA ARG A 144 23.96 22.71 17.23
C ARG A 144 23.72 22.52 15.73
N PHE A 145 22.71 23.17 15.17
CA PHE A 145 22.32 23.04 13.78
C PHE A 145 22.71 24.28 12.97
N ILE A 146 23.42 24.06 11.86
CA ILE A 146 23.85 25.14 10.95
C ILE A 146 22.68 25.68 10.10
N VAL A 147 21.64 24.86 9.90
CA VAL A 147 20.48 25.16 9.06
C VAL A 147 19.21 24.67 9.75
N ASP A 148 18.13 25.44 9.63
CA ASP A 148 16.82 25.09 10.15
C ASP A 148 16.24 23.81 9.47
N PRO A 149 16.04 22.69 10.21
CA PRO A 149 15.55 21.42 9.67
C PRO A 149 14.11 21.48 9.14
N ILE A 150 13.34 22.53 9.47
CA ILE A 150 11.96 22.70 8.96
C ILE A 150 11.97 22.80 7.42
N HIS A 151 13.09 23.18 6.82
CA HIS A 151 13.26 23.25 5.36
C HIS A 151 13.53 21.90 4.67
N GLN A 152 13.80 20.82 5.40
CA GLN A 152 14.03 19.48 4.85
C GLN A 152 12.89 18.49 5.11
N MET A 153 11.80 18.91 5.74
CA MET A 153 10.59 18.09 5.75
C MET A 153 10.08 17.97 4.31
N PRO A 154 10.02 16.77 3.69
CA PRO A 154 9.24 16.61 2.48
C PRO A 154 7.81 16.98 2.87
N GLY A 155 7.31 18.09 2.33
CA GLY A 155 5.95 18.55 2.61
C GLY A 155 4.97 17.40 2.43
N LEU A 156 3.89 17.39 3.23
CA LEU A 156 2.80 16.44 3.04
C LEU A 156 2.44 16.39 1.55
N ASN A 157 2.67 15.25 0.92
CA ASN A 157 2.30 15.02 -0.47
C ASN A 157 0.76 15.10 -0.56
N THR A 158 0.24 16.30 -0.84
CA THR A 158 -1.14 16.49 -1.33
C THR A 158 -1.32 15.91 -2.71
#